data_AF-A0A5C0AX47-F1
#
_entry.id   AF-A0A5C0AX47-F1
#
_cell.length_a   1.000
_cell.length_b   1.000
_cell.length_c   1.000
_cell.angle_alpha   90.00
_cell.angle_beta   90.00
_cell.angle_gamma   90.00
#
_symmetry.space_group_name_H-M   'P 1'
#
loop_
_entity.id
_entity.type
_entity.pdbx_description
1 polymer ?
#
loop_
_entity_poly.entity_id
_entity_poly.type
_entity_poly.pdbx_seq_one_letter_code
_entity_poly.pdbx_strand_id
1 'polypeptide(L)'
;MGSSAKIRVMLSSRCNDPFSDDGKTTLSDIRRELKKEIESQKILGRSVFEVWINEDAPPADATHDSWEACMQAVRDCDVLIVPSNGNAGWAKTGGDIGICHAEYTEGLALARGKVRLIALPWVALGTGDQGARNQRFRDELNRQTAFRGGEVKSIDDLKKRVFEALADAVVVLTQRGVKSSASSRFGMGQALDWTRLDFGARKREMENVVRNALAMQPGAKALGDDVVLPLGGQNIGVVVHAIPAAFTVAAAREMVGRPFLRDHERTSLLAKAQGPLHLIACHRTATETQARALLGFPDAIVVSDLFGVYVADEVQKVQFAFLVNCRDDAQTRHALQRFLEWLDQSAEVQRLATRAQSRAKIVRVIAAENKNT
;
A
#
# COMPACT_ATOMS: atom_id res chain seq x y z
N MET A 1 -0.30 22.32 -11.54
CA MET A 1 -0.17 23.24 -10.39
C MET A 1 1.15 22.93 -9.73
N GLY A 2 2.09 23.89 -9.74
CA GLY A 2 3.44 23.66 -9.20
C GLY A 2 3.34 23.37 -7.72
N SER A 3 3.75 22.18 -7.29
CA SER A 3 3.87 21.86 -5.87
C SER A 3 4.87 22.83 -5.25
N SER A 4 4.51 23.47 -4.13
CA SER A 4 5.45 24.25 -3.33
C SER A 4 6.72 23.42 -3.08
N ALA A 5 7.89 24.06 -3.13
CA ALA A 5 9.17 23.42 -2.80
C ALA A 5 9.31 23.15 -1.28
N LYS A 6 8.33 23.58 -0.47
CA LYS A 6 8.34 23.49 0.99
C LYS A 6 7.07 22.79 1.51
N ILE A 7 7.22 22.15 2.67
CA ILE A 7 6.15 21.60 3.50
C ILE A 7 5.50 22.76 4.24
N ARG A 8 4.23 23.02 3.94
CA ARG A 8 3.44 24.08 4.57
C ARG A 8 2.85 23.58 5.87
N VAL A 9 3.16 24.25 6.98
CA VAL A 9 2.67 23.93 8.31
C VAL A 9 1.76 25.05 8.78
N MET A 10 0.55 24.74 9.21
CA MET A 10 -0.33 25.70 9.89
C MET A 10 -0.32 25.42 11.38
N LEU A 11 -0.09 26.46 12.19
CA LEU A 11 -0.31 26.40 13.64
C LEU A 11 -1.67 27.04 13.96
N SER A 12 -2.62 26.27 14.49
CA SER A 12 -3.96 26.73 14.86
C SER A 12 -4.15 26.65 16.38
N SER A 13 -4.34 27.79 17.04
CA SER A 13 -4.69 27.87 18.45
C SER A 13 -5.36 29.21 18.77
N ARG A 14 -5.89 29.35 19.98
CA ARG A 14 -6.49 30.61 20.43
C ARG A 14 -5.40 31.64 20.75
N CYS A 15 -5.26 32.66 19.89
CA CYS A 15 -4.21 33.69 19.97
C CYS A 15 -3.96 34.26 21.38
N ASN A 16 -4.98 34.83 22.02
CA ASN A 16 -4.78 35.68 23.21
C ASN A 16 -4.91 34.93 24.54
N ASP A 17 -5.05 33.60 24.52
CA ASP A 17 -5.14 32.84 25.77
C ASP A 17 -3.74 32.76 26.42
N PRO A 18 -3.62 33.10 27.71
CA PRO A 18 -2.36 32.97 28.44
C PRO A 18 -2.04 31.49 28.69
N PHE A 19 -0.75 31.15 28.64
CA PHE A 19 -0.27 29.77 28.82
C PHE A 19 0.89 29.62 29.82
N SER A 20 1.63 30.69 30.13
CA SER A 20 2.68 30.63 31.16
C SER A 20 2.11 30.67 32.58
N ASP A 21 2.86 30.12 33.54
CA ASP A 21 2.50 30.14 34.97
C ASP A 21 2.31 31.56 35.53
N ASP A 22 3.01 32.55 34.96
CA ASP A 22 2.88 33.96 35.32
C ASP A 22 1.75 34.69 34.55
N GLY A 23 1.07 33.99 33.63
CA GLY A 23 -0.03 34.50 32.82
C GLY A 23 0.36 35.54 31.77
N LYS A 24 1.66 35.82 31.57
CA LYS A 24 2.14 36.90 30.68
C LYS A 24 2.33 36.46 29.24
N THR A 25 2.66 35.20 29.01
CA THR A 25 2.95 34.66 27.67
C THR A 25 1.69 34.09 27.07
N THR A 26 1.30 34.60 25.91
CA THR A 26 0.12 34.13 25.17
C THR A 26 0.48 33.03 24.19
N LEU A 27 -0.52 32.28 23.73
CA LEU A 27 -0.31 31.33 22.64
C LEU A 27 0.14 32.01 21.33
N SER A 28 -0.17 33.30 21.11
CA SER A 28 0.36 34.07 19.98
C SER A 28 1.88 34.20 20.04
N ASP A 29 2.42 34.51 21.24
CA ASP A 29 3.86 34.66 21.43
C ASP A 29 4.59 33.34 21.15
N ILE A 30 4.03 32.24 21.68
CA ILE A 30 4.55 30.89 21.48
C ILE A 30 4.46 30.48 20.00
N ARG A 31 3.38 30.81 19.28
CA ARG A 31 3.26 30.54 17.84
C ARG A 31 4.29 31.29 17.00
N ARG A 32 4.54 32.56 17.31
CA ARG A 32 5.57 33.35 16.63
C ARG A 32 6.96 32.77 16.83
N GLU A 33 7.23 32.27 18.04
CA GLU A 33 8.49 31.61 18.36
C GLU A 33 8.61 30.26 17.64
N LEU A 34 7.59 29.40 17.73
CA LEU A 34 7.53 28.12 17.00
C LEU A 34 7.68 28.29 15.51
N LYS A 35 7.05 29.30 14.90
CA LYS A 35 7.23 29.62 13.48
C LYS A 35 8.70 29.83 13.14
N LYS A 36 9.40 30.69 13.88
CA LYS A 36 10.83 30.96 13.68
C LYS A 36 11.67 29.70 13.86
N GLU A 37 11.42 28.95 14.94
CA GLU A 37 12.17 27.74 15.26
C GLU A 37 11.98 26.65 14.18
N ILE A 38 10.75 26.41 13.73
CA ILE A 38 10.43 25.43 12.68
C ILE A 38 11.02 25.86 11.33
N GLU A 39 10.88 27.13 10.93
CA GLU A 39 11.41 27.63 9.65
C GLU A 39 12.95 27.67 9.63
N SER A 40 13.59 27.74 10.81
CA SER A 40 15.05 27.64 10.94
C SER A 40 15.59 26.22 10.76
N GLN A 41 14.73 25.20 10.89
CA GLN A 41 15.15 23.81 10.74
C GLN A 41 15.62 23.52 9.31
N LYS A 42 16.75 22.83 9.21
CA LYS A 42 17.28 22.35 7.94
C LYS A 42 17.24 20.83 7.90
N ILE A 43 16.65 20.28 6.85
CA ILE A 43 16.75 18.85 6.54
C ILE A 43 17.78 18.73 5.43
N LEU A 44 18.88 18.03 5.71
CA LEU A 44 20.00 17.84 4.77
C LEU A 44 20.50 19.17 4.15
N GLY A 45 20.60 20.21 4.98
CA GLY A 45 21.06 21.54 4.57
C GLY A 45 20.02 22.41 3.85
N ARG A 46 18.81 21.89 3.59
CA ARG A 46 17.73 22.63 2.90
C ARG A 46 16.68 23.13 3.89
N SER A 47 16.21 24.35 3.69
CA SER A 47 15.03 24.88 4.37
C SER A 47 13.77 24.32 3.73
N VAL A 48 13.12 23.40 4.43
CA VAL A 48 12.00 22.63 3.88
C VAL A 48 10.64 23.03 4.44
N PHE A 49 10.59 23.85 5.49
CA PHE A 49 9.33 24.25 6.13
C PHE A 49 8.95 25.69 5.79
N GLU A 50 7.65 25.92 5.70
CA GLU A 50 7.00 27.22 5.63
C GLU A 50 5.84 27.20 6.61
N VAL A 51 5.81 28.11 7.58
CA VAL A 51 4.82 28.08 8.65
C VAL A 51 3.84 29.24 8.49
N TRP A 52 2.55 28.94 8.50
CA TRP A 52 1.49 29.93 8.51
C TRP A 52 0.92 30.08 9.93
N ILE A 53 0.78 31.34 10.36
CA ILE A 53 0.10 31.76 11.57
C ILE A 53 -0.81 32.95 11.24
N ASN A 54 -1.94 33.07 11.94
CA ASN A 54 -2.93 34.12 11.64
C ASN A 54 -2.39 35.53 11.93
N GLU A 55 -1.43 35.63 12.84
CA GLU A 55 -0.82 36.88 13.29
C GLU A 55 0.01 37.59 12.19
N ASP A 56 0.31 36.88 11.09
CA ASP A 56 1.03 37.41 9.92
C ASP A 56 0.10 37.64 8.72
N ALA A 57 -1.20 37.38 8.86
CA ALA A 57 -2.16 37.68 7.81
C ALA A 57 -2.23 39.20 7.59
N PRO A 58 -2.22 39.68 6.32
CA PRO A 58 -2.36 41.09 6.04
C PRO A 58 -3.67 41.63 6.64
N PRO A 59 -3.73 42.93 7.00
CA PRO A 59 -4.97 43.55 7.44
C PRO A 59 -6.07 43.25 6.42
N ALA A 60 -7.20 42.71 6.89
CA ALA A 60 -8.31 42.38 6.02
C ALA A 60 -8.73 43.63 5.22
N ASP A 61 -8.60 43.57 3.89
CA ASP A 61 -9.40 44.44 3.02
C ASP A 61 -10.86 44.21 3.37
N ALA A 62 -11.69 45.25 3.28
CA ALA A 62 -13.12 45.22 3.66
C ALA A 62 -13.97 44.13 2.98
N THR A 63 -13.37 43.33 2.09
CA THR A 63 -13.94 42.23 1.33
C THR A 63 -13.44 40.83 1.72
N HIS A 64 -12.33 40.67 2.47
CA HIS A 64 -11.81 39.36 2.89
C HIS A 64 -11.86 39.20 4.41
N ASP A 65 -12.84 38.43 4.88
CA ASP A 65 -13.01 38.10 6.29
C ASP A 65 -11.81 37.25 6.79
N SER A 66 -11.23 37.61 7.93
CA SER A 66 -10.18 36.86 8.64
C SER A 66 -10.48 35.35 8.75
N TRP A 67 -11.77 35.01 8.79
CA TRP A 67 -12.27 33.64 8.70
C TRP A 67 -11.81 32.89 7.45
N GLU A 68 -12.02 33.45 6.25
CA GLU A 68 -11.68 32.78 4.99
C GLU A 68 -10.16 32.61 4.82
N ALA A 69 -9.37 33.57 5.32
CA ALA A 69 -7.91 33.45 5.32
C ALA A 69 -7.43 32.24 6.16
N CYS A 70 -8.00 32.05 7.35
CA CYS A 70 -7.77 30.87 8.19
C CYS A 70 -8.16 29.58 7.47
N MET A 71 -9.37 29.53 6.88
CA MET A 71 -9.86 28.34 6.18
C MET A 71 -9.02 28.00 4.95
N GLN A 72 -8.57 29.01 4.20
CA GLN A 72 -7.67 28.81 3.07
C GLN A 72 -6.30 28.27 3.52
N ALA A 73 -5.76 28.78 4.62
CA ALA A 73 -4.52 28.24 5.19
C ALA A 73 -4.67 26.77 5.65
N VAL A 74 -5.83 26.39 6.19
CA VAL A 74 -6.13 24.98 6.50
C VAL A 74 -6.14 24.14 5.24
N ARG A 75 -6.73 24.62 4.14
CA ARG A 75 -6.76 23.90 2.85
C ARG A 75 -5.37 23.73 2.25
N ASP A 76 -4.56 24.79 2.32
CA ASP A 76 -3.27 24.87 1.64
C ASP A 76 -2.10 24.25 2.40
N CYS A 77 -2.21 24.06 3.71
CA CYS A 77 -1.14 23.42 4.49
C CYS A 77 -1.01 21.91 4.21
N ASP A 78 0.18 21.37 4.38
CA ASP A 78 0.46 19.93 4.33
C ASP A 78 0.33 19.30 5.72
N VAL A 79 0.61 20.06 6.78
CA VAL A 79 0.48 19.66 8.19
C VAL A 79 -0.27 20.74 8.97
N LEU A 80 -1.33 20.35 9.67
CA LEU A 80 -2.08 21.22 10.58
C LEU A 80 -1.78 20.81 12.02
N ILE A 81 -1.08 21.66 12.78
CA ILE A 81 -0.81 21.45 14.20
C ILE A 81 -1.80 22.28 15.01
N VAL A 82 -2.52 21.64 15.91
CA VAL A 82 -3.58 22.25 16.71
C VAL A 82 -3.26 22.13 18.20
N PRO A 83 -2.51 23.06 18.80
CA PRO A 83 -2.44 23.20 20.25
C PRO A 83 -3.77 23.72 20.80
N SER A 84 -4.49 22.90 21.56
CA SER A 84 -5.84 23.25 22.03
C SER A 84 -6.01 23.09 23.54
N ASN A 85 -6.46 24.17 24.17
CA ASN A 85 -6.93 24.26 25.57
C ASN A 85 -8.47 24.20 25.66
N GLY A 86 -9.15 23.80 24.57
CA GLY A 86 -10.60 23.66 24.49
C GLY A 86 -11.38 24.97 24.35
N ASN A 87 -10.71 26.06 24.00
CA ASN A 87 -11.35 27.29 23.57
C ASN A 87 -11.67 27.20 22.07
N ALA A 88 -12.94 27.34 21.70
CA ALA A 88 -13.40 27.19 20.32
C ALA A 88 -13.00 28.37 19.41
N GLY A 89 -12.53 29.48 19.98
CA GLY A 89 -12.25 30.71 19.23
C GLY A 89 -13.46 31.63 19.12
N TRP A 90 -13.26 32.74 18.40
CA TRP A 90 -14.31 33.73 18.12
C TRP A 90 -15.29 33.20 17.06
N ALA A 91 -16.54 33.64 17.16
CA ALA A 91 -17.52 33.53 16.09
C ALA A 91 -18.62 34.60 16.24
N LYS A 92 -19.28 34.91 15.12
CA LYS A 92 -20.17 36.06 14.93
C LYS A 92 -21.43 35.99 15.79
N THR A 93 -22.06 34.82 15.90
CA THR A 93 -23.26 34.59 16.72
C THR A 93 -23.07 33.39 17.66
N GLY A 94 -23.94 33.25 18.67
CA GLY A 94 -23.84 32.16 19.65
C GLY A 94 -24.12 30.76 19.11
N GLY A 95 -24.88 30.68 18.01
CA GLY A 95 -25.15 29.42 17.30
C GLY A 95 -23.97 28.94 16.45
N ASP A 96 -23.08 29.84 16.07
CA ASP A 96 -21.98 29.54 15.15
C ASP A 96 -20.88 28.71 15.80
N ILE A 97 -20.05 28.09 14.96
CA ILE A 97 -18.82 27.41 15.35
C ILE A 97 -17.68 28.42 15.48
N GLY A 98 -16.84 28.30 16.51
CA GLY A 98 -15.66 29.15 16.65
C GLY A 98 -14.55 28.80 15.65
N ILE A 99 -13.72 29.78 15.27
CA ILE A 99 -12.72 29.59 14.21
C ILE A 99 -11.75 28.42 14.47
N CYS A 100 -11.25 28.23 15.70
CA CYS A 100 -10.34 27.13 16.02
C CYS A 100 -11.02 25.76 15.86
N HIS A 101 -12.32 25.69 16.19
CA HIS A 101 -13.11 24.48 15.97
C HIS A 101 -13.36 24.25 14.47
N ALA A 102 -13.65 25.30 13.70
CA ALA A 102 -13.81 25.19 12.25
C ALA A 102 -12.52 24.73 11.55
N GLU A 103 -11.37 25.31 11.89
CA GLU A 103 -10.06 24.94 11.35
C GLU A 103 -9.74 23.46 11.61
N TYR A 104 -9.99 23.00 12.83
CA TYR A 104 -9.80 21.61 13.22
C TYR A 104 -10.68 20.65 12.40
N THR A 105 -11.98 20.95 12.33
CA THR A 105 -12.96 20.12 11.62
C THR A 105 -12.69 20.07 10.11
N GLU A 106 -12.35 21.20 9.50
CA GLU A 106 -11.97 21.26 8.08
C GLU A 106 -10.71 20.43 7.80
N GLY A 107 -9.69 20.55 8.66
CA GLY A 107 -8.47 19.76 8.53
C GLY A 107 -8.75 18.25 8.55
N LEU A 108 -9.64 17.80 9.46
CA LEU A 108 -10.06 16.40 9.53
C LEU A 108 -10.89 15.97 8.31
N ALA A 109 -11.75 16.84 7.79
CA ALA A 109 -12.59 16.56 6.63
C ALA A 109 -11.76 16.40 5.35
N LEU A 110 -10.77 17.27 5.13
CA LEU A 110 -9.89 17.22 3.96
C LEU A 110 -8.96 16.00 4.02
N ALA A 111 -8.23 15.85 5.11
CA ALA A 111 -7.34 14.73 5.31
C ALA A 111 -7.02 14.56 6.80
N ARG A 112 -7.67 13.61 7.46
CA ARG A 112 -7.36 13.27 8.87
C ARG A 112 -5.86 13.07 9.14
N GLY A 113 -5.12 12.56 8.16
CA GLY A 113 -3.68 12.30 8.26
C GLY A 113 -2.77 13.53 8.38
N LYS A 114 -3.21 14.74 8.02
CA LYS A 114 -2.41 15.98 8.18
C LYS A 114 -2.62 16.67 9.53
N VAL A 115 -3.67 16.32 10.28
CA VAL A 115 -3.99 16.96 11.56
C VAL A 115 -3.13 16.37 12.68
N ARG A 116 -2.58 17.23 13.53
CA ARG A 116 -1.82 16.89 14.74
C ARG A 116 -2.35 17.72 15.91
N LEU A 117 -3.25 17.12 16.67
CA LEU A 117 -3.82 17.71 17.88
C LEU A 117 -2.84 17.54 19.06
N ILE A 118 -2.52 18.65 19.74
CA ILE A 118 -1.75 18.69 20.98
C ILE A 118 -2.66 19.20 22.08
N ALA A 119 -2.97 18.34 23.05
CA ALA A 119 -3.85 18.69 24.15
C ALA A 119 -3.11 19.55 25.18
N LEU A 120 -3.66 20.74 25.44
CA LEU A 120 -3.23 21.63 26.52
C LEU A 120 -4.19 21.48 27.72
N PRO A 121 -3.80 21.91 28.92
CA PRO A 121 -4.72 22.04 30.04
C PRO A 121 -5.95 22.86 29.65
N TRP A 122 -7.13 22.37 30.03
CA TRP A 122 -8.39 23.03 29.70
C TRP A 122 -8.50 24.39 30.40
N VAL A 123 -8.93 25.41 29.66
CA VAL A 123 -9.36 26.67 30.31
C VAL A 123 -10.67 26.46 31.08
N ALA A 124 -11.02 27.36 32.01
CA ALA A 124 -12.33 27.31 32.64
C ALA A 124 -13.46 27.49 31.60
N LEU A 125 -14.56 26.75 31.75
CA LEU A 125 -15.75 27.01 30.95
C LEU A 125 -16.44 28.26 31.50
N GLY A 126 -16.59 29.27 30.64
CA GLY A 126 -17.44 30.43 30.95
C GLY A 126 -18.93 30.09 30.87
N THR A 127 -19.77 31.06 31.20
CA THR A 127 -21.22 30.99 31.01
C THR A 127 -21.63 31.57 29.64
N GLY A 128 -22.87 31.30 29.20
CA GLY A 128 -23.43 31.82 27.95
C GLY A 128 -22.91 31.13 26.67
N ASP A 129 -23.07 31.82 25.54
CA ASP A 129 -22.83 31.25 24.20
C ASP A 129 -21.39 30.77 23.99
N GLN A 130 -20.39 31.53 24.46
CA GLN A 130 -18.99 31.12 24.37
C GLN A 130 -18.72 29.83 25.17
N GLY A 131 -19.31 29.71 26.36
CA GLY A 131 -19.22 28.51 27.19
C GLY A 131 -19.78 27.29 26.47
N ALA A 132 -20.97 27.43 25.87
CA ALA A 132 -21.60 26.38 25.08
C ALA A 132 -20.76 25.99 23.84
N ARG A 133 -20.16 26.97 23.14
CA ARG A 133 -19.24 26.71 22.01
C ARG A 133 -17.99 25.95 22.44
N ASN A 134 -17.36 26.37 23.54
CA ASN A 134 -16.19 25.70 24.10
C ASN A 134 -16.52 24.26 24.51
N GLN A 135 -17.69 24.03 25.12
CA GLN A 135 -18.14 22.68 25.46
C GLN A 135 -18.27 21.80 24.21
N ARG A 136 -18.96 22.26 23.17
CA ARG A 136 -19.10 21.51 21.91
C ARG A 136 -17.74 21.16 21.29
N PHE A 137 -16.78 22.09 21.32
CA PHE A 137 -15.44 21.83 20.81
C PHE A 137 -14.69 20.80 21.67
N ARG A 138 -14.78 20.89 23.00
CA ARG A 138 -14.18 19.89 23.91
C ARG A 138 -14.76 18.50 23.70
N ASP A 139 -16.07 18.40 23.52
CA ASP A 139 -16.74 17.13 23.24
C ASP A 139 -16.20 16.51 21.95
N GLU A 140 -15.99 17.32 20.91
CA GLU A 140 -15.40 16.86 19.65
C GLU A 140 -13.92 16.45 19.80
N LEU A 141 -13.11 17.23 20.52
CA LEU A 141 -11.71 16.89 20.80
C LEU A 141 -11.58 15.58 21.59
N ASN A 142 -12.48 15.33 22.55
CA ASN A 142 -12.49 14.12 23.37
C ASN A 142 -12.89 12.85 22.60
N ARG A 143 -13.66 12.98 21.52
CA ARG A 143 -14.03 11.84 20.65
C ARG A 143 -12.87 11.38 19.78
N GLN A 144 -11.86 12.21 19.58
CA GLN A 144 -10.77 11.96 18.65
C GLN A 144 -9.58 11.36 19.41
N THR A 145 -8.95 10.36 18.82
CA THR A 145 -7.68 9.82 19.36
C THR A 145 -6.57 10.80 19.03
N ALA A 146 -6.41 11.84 19.86
CA ALA A 146 -5.32 12.79 19.72
C ALA A 146 -3.97 12.07 19.70
N PHE A 147 -2.97 12.65 19.04
CA PHE A 147 -1.58 12.28 19.30
C PHE A 147 -1.29 12.64 20.77
N ARG A 148 -1.38 11.66 21.67
CA ARG A 148 -1.06 11.83 23.09
C ARG A 148 0.45 11.73 23.29
N GLY A 149 1.20 12.63 22.65
CA GLY A 149 2.58 12.91 23.00
C GLY A 149 2.58 13.54 24.38
N GLY A 150 2.52 12.70 25.43
CA GLY A 150 2.48 13.03 26.86
C GLY A 150 1.70 14.27 27.32
N GLU A 151 1.89 14.66 28.57
CA GLU A 151 1.27 15.86 29.14
C GLU A 151 2.06 17.12 28.75
N VAL A 152 1.35 18.23 28.56
CA VAL A 152 1.94 19.56 28.35
C VAL A 152 1.70 20.40 29.60
N LYS A 153 2.76 20.72 30.34
CA LYS A 153 2.68 21.52 31.58
C LYS A 153 3.40 22.86 31.48
N SER A 154 4.31 22.99 30.52
CA SER A 154 5.15 24.16 30.32
C SER A 154 5.22 24.55 28.84
N ILE A 155 5.75 25.75 28.57
CA ILE A 155 6.04 26.21 27.20
C ILE A 155 7.03 25.25 26.52
N ASP A 156 8.05 24.78 27.24
CA ASP A 156 9.05 23.85 26.70
C ASP A 156 8.42 22.50 26.34
N ASP A 157 7.49 22.00 27.16
CA ASP A 157 6.73 20.80 26.81
C ASP A 157 5.93 21.02 25.53
N LEU A 158 5.25 22.16 25.41
CA LEU A 158 4.44 22.48 24.24
C LEU A 158 5.32 22.50 22.98
N LYS A 159 6.44 23.22 23.03
CA LYS A 159 7.39 23.25 21.91
C LYS A 159 7.87 21.86 21.55
N LYS A 160 8.29 21.07 22.54
CA LYS A 160 8.71 19.68 22.34
C LYS A 160 7.62 18.86 21.65
N ARG A 161 6.36 18.96 22.08
CA ARG A 161 5.24 18.22 21.47
C ARG A 161 4.96 18.66 20.04
N VAL A 162 5.10 19.95 19.75
CA VAL A 162 4.97 20.46 18.37
C VAL A 162 6.04 19.87 17.47
N PHE A 163 7.30 19.83 17.91
CA PHE A 163 8.39 19.22 17.13
C PHE A 163 8.25 17.71 16.97
N GLU A 164 7.85 16.98 18.02
CA GLU A 164 7.55 15.55 17.93
C GLU A 164 6.42 15.27 16.93
N ALA A 165 5.33 16.05 16.98
CA ALA A 165 4.20 15.91 16.07
C ALA A 165 4.57 16.24 14.62
N LEU A 166 5.39 17.27 14.39
CA LEU A 166 5.87 17.63 13.07
C LEU A 166 6.81 16.55 12.49
N ALA A 167 7.74 16.04 13.29
CA ALA A 167 8.64 14.96 12.89
C ALA A 167 7.86 13.69 12.52
N ASP A 168 6.89 13.29 13.35
CA ASP A 168 5.98 12.18 13.03
C ASP A 168 5.23 12.43 11.72
N ALA A 169 4.69 13.63 11.51
CA ALA A 169 3.98 13.97 10.28
C ALA A 169 4.86 13.80 9.05
N VAL A 170 6.11 14.29 9.08
CA VAL A 170 7.06 14.13 7.98
C VAL A 170 7.30 12.65 7.68
N VAL A 171 7.54 11.83 8.70
CA VAL A 171 7.80 10.38 8.52
C VAL A 171 6.57 9.66 7.96
N VAL A 172 5.41 9.82 8.60
CA VAL A 172 4.18 9.11 8.25
C VAL A 172 3.68 9.50 6.86
N LEU A 173 3.69 10.80 6.53
CA LEU A 173 3.24 11.27 5.23
C LEU A 173 4.21 10.83 4.11
N THR A 174 5.52 10.81 4.36
CA THR A 174 6.50 10.27 3.41
C THR A 174 6.25 8.78 3.14
N GLN A 175 6.11 7.97 4.20
CA GLN A 175 5.84 6.54 4.06
C GLN A 175 4.52 6.27 3.32
N ARG A 176 3.48 7.06 3.60
CA ARG A 176 2.19 6.98 2.90
C ARG A 176 2.32 7.39 1.44
N GLY A 177 3.11 8.42 1.12
CA GLY A 177 3.41 8.85 -0.25
C GLY A 177 4.11 7.76 -1.07
N VAL A 178 5.04 7.01 -0.47
CA VAL A 178 5.67 5.85 -1.12
C VAL A 178 4.64 4.74 -1.37
N LYS A 179 3.80 4.42 -0.37
CA LYS A 179 2.75 3.39 -0.51
C LYS A 179 1.72 3.76 -1.59
N SER A 180 1.31 5.02 -1.69
CA SER A 180 0.39 5.46 -2.74
C SER A 180 1.06 5.46 -4.12
N SER A 181 2.33 5.87 -4.23
CA SER A 181 3.10 5.83 -5.47
C SER A 181 3.38 4.40 -5.96
N ALA A 182 3.37 3.40 -5.08
CA ALA A 182 3.45 2.00 -5.49
C ALA A 182 2.27 1.56 -6.39
N SER A 183 1.16 2.31 -6.43
CA SER A 183 0.05 2.07 -7.35
C SER A 183 0.29 2.65 -8.76
N SER A 184 1.10 3.70 -8.90
CA SER A 184 1.44 4.32 -10.19
C SER A 184 2.62 3.66 -10.92
N ARG A 185 3.32 2.71 -10.27
CA ARG A 185 4.47 1.95 -10.84
C ARG A 185 4.18 1.24 -12.16
N PHE A 186 2.91 1.07 -12.52
CA PHE A 186 2.48 0.35 -13.72
C PHE A 186 1.94 1.27 -14.83
N GLY A 187 1.98 2.59 -14.63
CA GLY A 187 1.50 3.57 -15.61
C GLY A 187 2.51 3.94 -16.69
N MET A 188 3.68 3.27 -16.75
CA MET A 188 4.79 3.62 -17.64
C MET A 188 5.53 2.36 -18.14
N GLY A 189 6.23 2.50 -19.27
CA GLY A 189 7.10 1.46 -19.84
C GLY A 189 6.35 0.21 -20.31
N GLN A 190 7.06 -0.92 -20.34
CA GLN A 190 6.52 -2.20 -20.86
C GLN A 190 5.26 -2.66 -20.13
N ALA A 191 5.10 -2.33 -18.84
CA ALA A 191 3.90 -2.63 -18.08
C ALA A 191 2.65 -1.90 -18.63
N LEU A 192 2.83 -0.67 -19.14
CA LEU A 192 1.76 0.06 -19.84
C LEU A 192 1.49 -0.59 -21.21
N ASP A 193 2.53 -1.00 -21.93
CA ASP A 193 2.38 -1.63 -23.25
C ASP A 193 1.65 -2.98 -23.15
N TRP A 194 1.96 -3.80 -22.15
CA TRP A 194 1.23 -5.04 -21.88
C TRP A 194 -0.22 -4.79 -21.49
N THR A 195 -0.50 -3.69 -20.79
CA THR A 195 -1.87 -3.28 -20.46
C THR A 195 -2.69 -2.94 -21.71
N ARG A 196 -2.06 -2.50 -22.80
CA ARG A 196 -2.72 -2.21 -24.09
C ARG A 196 -3.04 -3.45 -24.92
N LEU A 197 -2.37 -4.57 -24.67
CA LEU A 197 -2.64 -5.85 -25.35
C LEU A 197 -4.01 -6.40 -24.99
N ASP A 198 -4.67 -7.06 -25.95
CA ASP A 198 -5.82 -7.91 -25.65
C ASP A 198 -5.41 -9.15 -24.82
N PHE A 199 -6.40 -9.90 -24.32
CA PHE A 199 -6.11 -11.04 -23.45
C PHE A 199 -5.30 -12.15 -24.14
N GLY A 200 -5.52 -12.41 -25.42
CA GLY A 200 -4.80 -13.43 -26.18
C GLY A 200 -3.34 -13.05 -26.40
N ALA A 201 -3.10 -11.82 -26.86
CA ALA A 201 -1.76 -11.28 -27.05
C ALA A 201 -0.98 -11.22 -25.73
N ARG A 202 -1.60 -10.71 -24.66
CA ARG A 202 -0.97 -10.62 -23.35
C ARG A 202 -0.64 -12.00 -22.77
N LYS A 203 -1.54 -12.98 -22.90
CA LYS A 203 -1.29 -14.37 -22.47
C LYS A 203 -0.05 -14.93 -23.15
N ARG A 204 0.07 -14.77 -24.47
CA ARG A 204 1.24 -15.24 -25.24
C ARG A 204 2.53 -14.58 -24.81
N GLU A 205 2.53 -13.26 -24.61
CA GLU A 205 3.73 -12.54 -24.14
C GLU A 205 4.17 -13.02 -22.76
N MET A 206 3.25 -13.16 -21.81
CA MET A 206 3.56 -13.69 -20.48
C MET A 206 4.13 -15.12 -20.54
N GLU A 207 3.52 -16.00 -21.34
CA GLU A 207 4.01 -17.36 -21.54
C GLU A 207 5.41 -17.38 -22.17
N ASN A 208 5.64 -16.56 -23.20
CA ASN A 208 6.93 -16.44 -23.86
C ASN A 208 8.03 -15.99 -22.90
N VAL A 209 7.78 -15.01 -22.04
CA VAL A 209 8.77 -14.56 -21.06
C VAL A 209 9.14 -15.70 -20.10
N VAL A 210 8.14 -16.39 -19.53
CA VAL A 210 8.41 -17.53 -18.62
C VAL A 210 9.15 -18.65 -19.34
N ARG A 211 8.75 -18.99 -20.57
CA ARG A 211 9.42 -20.02 -21.39
C ARG A 211 10.88 -19.68 -21.68
N ASN A 212 11.13 -18.45 -22.12
CA ASN A 212 12.47 -17.98 -22.40
C ASN A 212 13.34 -17.99 -21.14
N ALA A 213 12.77 -17.58 -20.00
CA ALA A 213 13.47 -17.58 -18.73
C ALA A 213 13.75 -19.00 -18.20
N LEU A 214 12.83 -19.94 -18.40
CA LEU A 214 13.04 -21.37 -18.10
C LEU A 214 14.10 -22.00 -19.00
N ALA A 215 14.09 -21.70 -20.31
CA ALA A 215 15.04 -22.26 -21.27
C ALA A 215 16.48 -21.80 -21.00
N MET A 216 16.66 -20.66 -20.31
CA MET A 216 17.96 -20.15 -19.87
C MET A 216 18.44 -20.79 -18.56
N GLN A 217 17.64 -21.63 -17.90
CA GLN A 217 18.06 -22.30 -16.67
C GLN A 217 19.09 -23.40 -16.95
N PRO A 218 20.04 -23.65 -16.02
CA PRO A 218 21.04 -24.70 -16.18
C PRO A 218 20.41 -26.07 -16.46
N GLY A 219 20.83 -26.71 -17.55
CA GLY A 219 20.36 -28.05 -17.94
C GLY A 219 18.93 -28.12 -18.48
N ALA A 220 18.25 -26.98 -18.67
CA ALA A 220 16.93 -26.92 -19.28
C ALA A 220 16.96 -27.37 -20.76
N LYS A 221 15.88 -28.01 -21.21
CA LYS A 221 15.70 -28.42 -22.61
C LYS A 221 14.32 -28.00 -23.09
N ALA A 222 14.27 -27.15 -24.12
CA ALA A 222 13.02 -26.80 -24.78
C ALA A 222 12.45 -27.99 -25.55
N LEU A 223 11.14 -28.19 -25.47
CA LEU A 223 10.41 -29.22 -26.19
C LEU A 223 9.10 -28.64 -26.75
N GLY A 224 9.21 -27.93 -27.87
CA GLY A 224 8.09 -27.16 -28.42
C GLY A 224 7.61 -26.12 -27.42
N ASP A 225 6.30 -26.14 -27.14
CA ASP A 225 5.65 -25.31 -26.12
C ASP A 225 5.74 -25.91 -24.71
N ASP A 226 6.79 -26.66 -24.37
CA ASP A 226 7.05 -27.14 -23.02
C ASP A 226 8.56 -27.05 -22.72
N VAL A 227 8.92 -27.05 -21.44
CA VAL A 227 10.34 -27.04 -21.02
C VAL A 227 10.61 -28.20 -20.07
N VAL A 228 11.67 -28.95 -20.32
CA VAL A 228 12.17 -29.95 -19.37
C VAL A 228 13.23 -29.30 -18.51
N LEU A 229 13.04 -29.30 -17.19
CA LEU A 229 13.93 -28.70 -16.22
C LEU A 229 14.43 -29.75 -15.22
N PRO A 230 15.75 -29.87 -14.97
CA PRO A 230 16.27 -30.75 -13.94
C PRO A 230 15.97 -30.16 -12.55
N LEU A 231 15.09 -30.82 -11.80
CA LEU A 231 14.73 -30.44 -10.43
C LEU A 231 14.73 -31.69 -9.53
N GLY A 232 15.36 -31.59 -8.36
CA GLY A 232 15.35 -32.68 -7.37
C GLY A 232 15.93 -34.00 -7.90
N GLY A 233 16.92 -33.92 -8.81
CA GLY A 233 17.51 -35.09 -9.47
C GLY A 233 16.63 -35.75 -10.54
N GLN A 234 15.51 -35.14 -10.92
CA GLN A 234 14.59 -35.64 -11.95
C GLN A 234 14.44 -34.61 -13.07
N ASN A 235 14.23 -35.10 -14.30
CA ASN A 235 13.83 -34.24 -15.42
C ASN A 235 12.32 -33.98 -15.31
N ILE A 236 11.92 -32.76 -14.94
CA ILE A 236 10.53 -32.36 -14.76
C ILE A 236 10.03 -31.63 -16.00
N GLY A 237 8.90 -32.08 -16.55
CA GLY A 237 8.19 -31.39 -17.60
C GLY A 237 7.39 -30.22 -17.04
N VAL A 238 7.73 -29.02 -17.49
CA VAL A 238 7.11 -27.76 -17.07
C VAL A 238 6.22 -27.25 -18.20
N VAL A 239 4.95 -27.07 -17.87
CA VAL A 239 3.94 -26.52 -18.77
C VAL A 239 3.61 -25.10 -18.33
N VAL A 240 3.80 -24.14 -19.23
CA VAL A 240 3.58 -22.72 -18.95
C VAL A 240 2.20 -22.30 -19.41
N HIS A 241 1.50 -21.58 -18.53
CA HIS A 241 0.19 -20.96 -18.75
C HIS A 241 0.25 -19.49 -18.31
N ALA A 242 -0.67 -18.67 -18.79
CA ALA A 242 -0.86 -17.33 -18.26
C ALA A 242 -2.34 -16.91 -18.12
N ILE A 243 -2.64 -16.21 -17.02
CA ILE A 243 -3.90 -15.52 -16.76
C ILE A 243 -3.66 -14.03 -17.05
N PRO A 244 -4.16 -13.49 -18.18
CA PRO A 244 -3.81 -12.16 -18.66
C PRO A 244 -4.47 -11.01 -17.87
N ALA A 245 -5.28 -11.28 -16.85
CA ALA A 245 -5.93 -10.24 -16.04
C ALA A 245 -5.90 -10.58 -14.55
N ALA A 246 -6.67 -9.84 -13.74
CA ALA A 246 -6.91 -10.24 -12.37
C ALA A 246 -7.58 -11.62 -12.34
N PHE A 247 -7.22 -12.47 -11.39
CA PHE A 247 -7.76 -13.84 -11.28
C PHE A 247 -9.29 -13.87 -11.11
N THR A 248 -9.88 -12.78 -10.61
CA THR A 248 -11.33 -12.58 -10.48
C THR A 248 -12.05 -12.40 -11.83
N VAL A 249 -11.33 -12.09 -12.91
CA VAL A 249 -11.91 -11.95 -14.26
C VAL A 249 -12.09 -13.33 -14.87
N ALA A 250 -13.35 -13.78 -14.97
CA ALA A 250 -13.70 -15.12 -15.45
C ALA A 250 -13.11 -15.41 -16.85
N ALA A 251 -13.31 -14.50 -17.81
CA ALA A 251 -12.81 -14.66 -19.18
C ALA A 251 -11.28 -14.88 -19.26
N ALA A 252 -10.50 -14.25 -18.37
CA ALA A 252 -9.05 -14.46 -18.33
C ALA A 252 -8.67 -15.79 -17.68
N ARG A 253 -9.40 -16.22 -16.65
CA ARG A 253 -9.19 -17.49 -15.95
C ARG A 253 -9.56 -18.69 -16.82
N GLU A 254 -10.65 -18.58 -17.58
CA GLU A 254 -11.13 -19.63 -18.48
C GLU A 254 -10.16 -19.96 -19.62
N MET A 255 -9.30 -19.01 -20.02
CA MET A 255 -8.24 -19.26 -21.00
C MET A 255 -7.19 -20.28 -20.52
N VAL A 256 -7.07 -20.50 -19.21
CA VAL A 256 -6.22 -21.55 -18.62
C VAL A 256 -7.06 -22.75 -18.23
N GLY A 257 -8.26 -22.51 -17.65
CA GLY A 257 -9.14 -23.57 -17.19
C GLY A 257 -8.48 -24.46 -16.14
N ARG A 258 -8.64 -25.77 -16.27
CA ARG A 258 -8.00 -26.79 -15.40
C ARG A 258 -6.97 -27.56 -16.22
N PRO A 259 -5.71 -27.10 -16.27
CA PRO A 259 -4.75 -27.59 -17.27
C PRO A 259 -4.42 -29.07 -17.09
N PHE A 260 -4.45 -29.56 -15.84
CA PHE A 260 -4.17 -30.96 -15.49
C PHE A 260 -5.14 -31.99 -16.10
N LEU A 261 -6.34 -31.57 -16.52
CA LEU A 261 -7.30 -32.47 -17.17
C LEU A 261 -6.79 -32.95 -18.54
N ARG A 262 -5.91 -32.18 -19.18
CA ARG A 262 -5.32 -32.48 -20.49
C ARG A 262 -3.88 -33.02 -20.41
N ASP A 263 -3.40 -33.39 -19.22
CA ASP A 263 -2.04 -33.91 -19.08
C ASP A 263 -1.79 -35.15 -19.93
N HIS A 264 -2.82 -35.99 -20.08
CA HIS A 264 -2.76 -37.24 -20.85
C HIS A 264 -2.52 -37.02 -22.35
N GLU A 265 -2.83 -35.82 -22.85
CA GLU A 265 -2.57 -35.43 -24.24
C GLU A 265 -1.07 -35.13 -24.47
N ARG A 266 -0.29 -34.85 -23.41
CA ARG A 266 1.13 -34.44 -23.48
C ARG A 266 2.11 -35.61 -23.56
N THR A 267 1.82 -36.56 -24.44
CA THR A 267 2.59 -37.80 -24.58
C THR A 267 4.07 -37.58 -24.92
N SER A 268 4.39 -36.58 -25.74
CA SER A 268 5.77 -36.22 -26.11
C SER A 268 6.60 -35.73 -24.93
N LEU A 269 6.01 -34.94 -24.04
CA LEU A 269 6.63 -34.46 -22.80
C LEU A 269 6.86 -35.61 -21.83
N LEU A 270 5.83 -36.44 -21.61
CA LEU A 270 5.85 -37.55 -20.67
C LEU A 270 6.76 -38.70 -21.08
N ALA A 271 7.14 -38.77 -22.36
CA ALA A 271 8.16 -39.70 -22.85
C ALA A 271 9.58 -39.28 -22.42
N LYS A 272 9.82 -37.99 -22.18
CA LYS A 272 11.15 -37.42 -21.91
C LYS A 272 11.32 -36.92 -20.47
N ALA A 273 10.23 -36.72 -19.74
CA ALA A 273 10.23 -36.11 -18.41
C ALA A 273 9.14 -36.68 -17.49
N GLN A 274 9.25 -36.38 -16.20
CA GLN A 274 8.22 -36.60 -15.19
C GLN A 274 7.29 -35.39 -15.08
N GLY A 275 6.12 -35.51 -14.43
CA GLY A 275 5.19 -34.40 -14.21
C GLY A 275 3.87 -34.55 -14.97
N PRO A 276 3.21 -33.44 -15.36
CA PRO A 276 3.76 -32.08 -15.44
C PRO A 276 3.71 -31.25 -14.13
N LEU A 277 4.60 -30.26 -14.04
CA LEU A 277 4.46 -29.07 -13.18
C LEU A 277 3.84 -27.95 -14.03
N HIS A 278 2.74 -27.35 -13.60
CA HIS A 278 2.20 -26.19 -14.31
C HIS A 278 2.64 -24.89 -13.65
N LEU A 279 3.28 -24.02 -14.42
CA LEU A 279 3.53 -22.64 -14.04
C LEU A 279 2.46 -21.75 -14.65
N ILE A 280 1.78 -20.97 -13.82
CA ILE A 280 0.70 -20.09 -14.24
C ILE A 280 1.11 -18.66 -13.93
N ALA A 281 1.53 -17.92 -14.96
CA ALA A 281 1.83 -16.50 -14.83
C ALA A 281 0.54 -15.70 -14.65
N CYS A 282 0.39 -15.01 -13.52
CA CYS A 282 -0.75 -14.17 -13.23
C CYS A 282 -0.40 -12.70 -13.45
N HIS A 283 -1.14 -12.01 -14.31
CA HIS A 283 -0.91 -10.60 -14.60
C HIS A 283 -1.04 -9.74 -13.33
N ARG A 284 -1.90 -10.15 -12.39
CA ARG A 284 -2.00 -9.53 -11.06
C ARG A 284 -1.71 -10.57 -9.97
N THR A 285 -2.27 -10.34 -8.77
CA THR A 285 -2.16 -11.29 -7.66
C THR A 285 -3.06 -12.52 -7.87
N ALA A 286 -2.73 -13.58 -7.16
CA ALA A 286 -3.55 -14.77 -6.95
C ALA A 286 -3.55 -15.09 -5.45
N THR A 287 -4.72 -15.39 -4.88
CA THR A 287 -4.85 -15.77 -3.47
C THR A 287 -4.80 -17.29 -3.31
N GLU A 288 -4.51 -17.78 -2.10
CA GLU A 288 -4.60 -19.21 -1.78
C GLU A 288 -5.95 -19.81 -2.13
N THR A 289 -7.04 -19.11 -1.79
CA THR A 289 -8.40 -19.53 -2.11
C THR A 289 -8.61 -19.69 -3.61
N GLN A 290 -8.09 -18.77 -4.41
CA GLN A 290 -8.17 -18.80 -5.86
C GLN A 290 -7.36 -19.97 -6.46
N ALA A 291 -6.16 -20.20 -5.93
CA ALA A 291 -5.30 -21.30 -6.34
C ALA A 291 -5.92 -22.68 -6.00
N ARG A 292 -6.44 -22.85 -4.77
CA ARG A 292 -7.17 -24.05 -4.34
C ARG A 292 -8.41 -24.29 -5.19
N ALA A 293 -9.19 -23.24 -5.48
CA ALA A 293 -10.39 -23.36 -6.31
C ALA A 293 -10.09 -23.83 -7.73
N LEU A 294 -8.95 -23.42 -8.31
CA LEU A 294 -8.54 -23.88 -9.64
C LEU A 294 -8.16 -25.36 -9.62
N LEU A 295 -7.43 -25.79 -8.59
CA LEU A 295 -7.06 -27.19 -8.38
C LEU A 295 -8.30 -28.06 -8.12
N GLY A 296 -9.28 -27.54 -7.38
CA GLY A 296 -10.55 -28.21 -7.12
C GLY A 296 -10.49 -29.26 -6.01
N PHE A 297 -9.39 -29.31 -5.24
CA PHE A 297 -9.22 -30.21 -4.10
C PHE A 297 -9.11 -29.41 -2.79
N PRO A 298 -9.91 -29.73 -1.76
CA PRO A 298 -9.89 -29.00 -0.49
C PRO A 298 -8.60 -29.25 0.31
N ASP A 299 -8.15 -30.50 0.36
CA ASP A 299 -6.96 -30.94 1.12
C ASP A 299 -5.65 -30.78 0.33
N ALA A 300 -5.54 -29.65 -0.39
CA ALA A 300 -4.32 -29.30 -1.10
C ALA A 300 -3.27 -28.70 -0.15
N ILE A 301 -2.01 -29.04 -0.41
CA ILE A 301 -0.86 -28.32 0.11
C ILE A 301 -0.85 -26.95 -0.55
N VAL A 302 -0.71 -25.89 0.24
CA VAL A 302 -0.64 -24.52 -0.25
C VAL A 302 0.46 -23.78 0.47
N VAL A 303 1.32 -23.14 -0.31
CA VAL A 303 2.41 -22.30 0.18
C VAL A 303 2.30 -20.94 -0.50
N SER A 304 2.15 -19.89 0.29
CA SER A 304 2.23 -18.51 -0.18
C SER A 304 3.60 -17.94 0.14
N ASP A 305 4.26 -17.40 -0.87
CA ASP A 305 5.53 -16.71 -0.71
C ASP A 305 5.61 -15.55 -1.72
N LEU A 306 6.74 -14.90 -1.79
CA LEU A 306 6.92 -13.65 -2.52
C LEU A 306 6.97 -13.84 -4.05
N PHE A 307 7.01 -15.07 -4.54
CA PHE A 307 6.76 -15.42 -5.95
C PHE A 307 5.26 -15.51 -6.28
N GLY A 308 4.40 -15.74 -5.28
CA GLY A 308 2.98 -16.00 -5.44
C GLY A 308 2.52 -17.20 -4.60
N VAL A 309 1.87 -18.18 -5.24
CA VAL A 309 1.27 -19.31 -4.53
C VAL A 309 1.66 -20.62 -5.20
N TYR A 310 2.20 -21.56 -4.44
CA TYR A 310 2.38 -22.95 -4.86
C TYR A 310 1.26 -23.80 -4.29
N VAL A 311 0.64 -24.64 -5.11
CA VAL A 311 -0.38 -25.60 -4.67
C VAL A 311 -0.10 -26.98 -5.23
N ALA A 312 -0.36 -28.00 -4.42
CA ALA A 312 -0.21 -29.38 -4.82
C ALA A 312 -1.22 -30.29 -4.14
N ASP A 313 -1.62 -31.34 -4.85
CA ASP A 313 -2.50 -32.38 -4.34
C ASP A 313 -1.73 -33.71 -4.18
N GLU A 314 -1.90 -34.36 -3.04
CA GLU A 314 -1.27 -35.64 -2.75
C GLU A 314 -2.05 -36.85 -3.30
N VAL A 315 -3.28 -36.69 -3.77
CA VAL A 315 -4.06 -37.82 -4.32
C VAL A 315 -3.81 -37.98 -5.82
N GLN A 316 -4.15 -36.97 -6.60
CA GLN A 316 -3.99 -36.92 -8.06
C GLN A 316 -2.58 -36.53 -8.50
N LYS A 317 -1.73 -36.10 -7.55
CA LYS A 317 -0.33 -35.70 -7.74
C LYS A 317 -0.16 -34.48 -8.66
N VAL A 318 -1.19 -33.64 -8.73
CA VAL A 318 -1.21 -32.40 -9.54
C VAL A 318 -0.49 -31.27 -8.80
N GLN A 319 0.23 -30.42 -9.53
CA GLN A 319 1.06 -29.37 -8.95
C GLN A 319 1.02 -28.09 -9.80
N PHE A 320 0.69 -26.96 -9.18
CA PHE A 320 0.73 -25.64 -9.81
C PHE A 320 1.61 -24.66 -9.04
N ALA A 321 2.30 -23.78 -9.74
CA ALA A 321 2.85 -22.56 -9.16
C ALA A 321 2.28 -21.34 -9.88
N PHE A 322 1.63 -20.46 -9.13
CA PHE A 322 1.09 -19.20 -9.59
C PHE A 322 2.14 -18.11 -9.39
N LEU A 323 2.71 -17.61 -10.48
CA LEU A 323 3.69 -16.53 -10.48
C LEU A 323 2.95 -15.20 -10.54
N VAL A 324 2.95 -14.42 -9.46
CA VAL A 324 2.12 -13.20 -9.37
C VAL A 324 2.82 -11.95 -9.89
N ASN A 325 2.02 -10.95 -10.27
CA ASN A 325 2.49 -9.65 -10.78
C ASN A 325 3.33 -9.77 -12.06
N CYS A 326 2.99 -10.70 -12.95
CA CYS A 326 3.60 -10.85 -14.27
C CYS A 326 3.09 -9.77 -15.24
N ARG A 327 3.52 -8.51 -15.08
CA ARG A 327 3.03 -7.36 -15.86
C ARG A 327 3.98 -6.84 -16.92
N ASP A 328 5.23 -7.28 -16.88
CA ASP A 328 6.29 -6.96 -17.81
C ASP A 328 7.35 -8.09 -17.77
N ASP A 329 8.34 -8.03 -18.67
CA ASP A 329 9.36 -9.07 -18.77
C ASP A 329 10.16 -9.22 -17.46
N ALA A 330 10.58 -8.10 -16.86
CA ALA A 330 11.41 -8.10 -15.66
C ALA A 330 10.68 -8.69 -14.44
N GLN A 331 9.44 -8.28 -14.19
CA GLN A 331 8.63 -8.79 -13.07
C GLN A 331 8.28 -10.26 -13.26
N THR A 332 7.98 -10.69 -14.49
CA THR A 332 7.72 -12.10 -14.79
C THR A 332 8.96 -12.97 -14.57
N ARG A 333 10.14 -12.54 -15.03
CA ARG A 333 11.41 -13.24 -14.78
C ARG A 333 11.73 -13.31 -13.29
N HIS A 334 11.56 -12.19 -12.58
CA HIS A 334 11.82 -12.13 -11.16
C HIS A 334 10.87 -13.03 -10.36
N ALA A 335 9.59 -13.11 -10.71
CA ALA A 335 8.65 -14.04 -10.07
C ALA A 335 9.08 -15.50 -10.26
N LEU A 336 9.51 -15.87 -11.47
CA LEU A 336 10.06 -17.21 -11.74
C LEU A 336 11.33 -17.48 -10.93
N GLN A 337 12.28 -16.53 -10.91
CA GLN A 337 13.52 -16.64 -10.15
C GLN A 337 13.24 -16.95 -8.68
N ARG A 338 12.33 -16.20 -8.05
CA ARG A 338 11.97 -16.41 -6.64
C ARG A 338 11.31 -17.75 -6.38
N PHE A 339 10.54 -18.27 -7.33
CA PHE A 339 9.97 -19.60 -7.21
C PHE A 339 11.06 -20.68 -7.24
N LEU A 340 12.03 -20.56 -8.16
CA LEU A 340 13.15 -21.50 -8.24
C LEU A 340 14.06 -21.41 -7.01
N GLU A 341 14.39 -20.19 -6.56
CA GLU A 341 15.15 -19.97 -5.32
C GLU A 341 14.44 -20.56 -4.11
N TRP A 342 13.13 -20.40 -4.01
CA TRP A 342 12.33 -21.02 -2.95
C TRP A 342 12.38 -22.55 -3.02
N LEU A 343 12.33 -23.16 -4.21
CA LEU A 343 12.49 -24.60 -4.37
C LEU A 343 13.87 -25.07 -3.89
N ASP A 344 14.93 -24.34 -4.22
CA ASP A 344 16.31 -24.70 -3.84
C ASP A 344 16.58 -24.50 -2.35
N GLN A 345 16.03 -23.44 -1.75
CA GLN A 345 16.18 -23.12 -0.33
C GLN A 345 15.29 -23.97 0.57
N SER A 346 14.24 -24.56 0.01
CA SER A 346 13.33 -25.45 0.74
C SER A 346 13.61 -26.92 0.45
N ALA A 347 13.18 -27.81 1.35
CA ALA A 347 13.16 -29.24 1.05
C ALA A 347 12.04 -29.64 0.05
N GLU A 348 11.32 -28.66 -0.53
CA GLU A 348 10.15 -28.92 -1.36
C GLU A 348 10.53 -29.45 -2.75
N VAL A 349 11.73 -29.14 -3.26
CA VAL A 349 12.19 -29.62 -4.58
C VAL A 349 12.15 -31.16 -4.69
N GLN A 350 12.48 -31.89 -3.63
CA GLN A 350 12.43 -33.35 -3.61
C GLN A 350 11.00 -33.88 -3.58
N ARG A 351 10.10 -33.20 -2.84
CA ARG A 351 8.67 -33.55 -2.78
C ARG A 351 7.99 -33.28 -4.12
N LEU A 352 8.30 -32.16 -4.75
CA LEU A 352 7.85 -31.80 -6.08
C LEU A 352 8.26 -32.85 -7.12
N ALA A 353 9.53 -33.26 -7.10
CA ALA A 353 10.04 -34.28 -8.01
C ALA A 353 9.36 -35.65 -7.81
N THR A 354 9.15 -36.04 -6.55
CA THR A 354 8.45 -37.30 -6.20
C THR A 354 6.99 -37.29 -6.68
N ARG A 355 6.28 -36.18 -6.47
CA ARG A 355 4.92 -36.00 -6.99
C ARG A 355 4.88 -36.03 -8.50
N ALA A 356 5.82 -35.35 -9.17
CA ALA A 356 5.89 -35.33 -10.63
C ALA A 356 6.11 -36.73 -11.21
N GLN A 357 6.98 -37.54 -10.61
CA GLN A 357 7.18 -38.94 -11.02
C GLN A 357 5.89 -39.76 -10.87
N SER A 358 5.18 -39.58 -9.76
CA SER A 358 3.91 -40.27 -9.51
C SER A 358 2.81 -39.83 -10.48
N ARG A 359 2.71 -38.53 -10.76
CA ARG A 359 1.79 -37.97 -11.76
C ARG A 359 2.04 -38.55 -13.14
N ALA A 360 3.30 -38.63 -13.56
CA ALA A 360 3.65 -39.18 -14.86
C ALA A 360 3.20 -40.65 -15.02
N LYS A 361 3.26 -41.46 -13.95
CA LYS A 361 2.73 -42.84 -13.97
C LYS A 361 1.22 -42.84 -14.21
N ILE A 362 0.47 -42.04 -13.44
CA ILE A 362 -0.99 -41.91 -13.56
C ILE A 362 -1.37 -41.48 -14.97
N VAL A 363 -0.74 -40.42 -15.46
CA VAL A 363 -1.07 -39.82 -16.75
C VAL A 363 -0.72 -40.73 -17.93
N ARG A 364 0.38 -41.48 -17.86
CA ARG A 364 0.73 -42.48 -18.89
C ARG A 364 -0.31 -43.60 -18.96
N VAL A 365 -0.84 -44.06 -17.82
CA VAL A 365 -1.91 -45.07 -17.78
C VAL A 365 -3.19 -44.52 -18.42
N ILE A 366 -3.61 -43.30 -18.05
CA ILE A 366 -4.79 -42.65 -18.66
C ILE A 366 -4.60 -42.49 -20.17
N ALA A 367 -3.42 -42.07 -20.61
CA ALA A 367 -3.12 -41.89 -22.04
C ALA A 367 -3.12 -43.22 -22.82
N ALA A 368 -2.78 -44.34 -22.19
CA ALA A 368 -2.86 -45.66 -22.80
C ALA A 368 -4.32 -46.12 -22.93
N GLU A 369 -5.13 -45.93 -21.89
CA GLU A 369 -6.56 -46.28 -21.90
C GLU A 369 -7.35 -45.50 -22.97
N ASN A 370 -7.10 -44.19 -23.06
CA ASN A 370 -7.77 -43.34 -24.05
C ASN A 370 -7.36 -43.64 -25.51
N LYS A 371 -6.28 -44.39 -25.75
CA LYS A 371 -5.90 -44.84 -27.09
C LYS A 371 -6.58 -46.16 -27.51
N ASN A 372 -7.09 -46.91 -26.52
CA ASN A 372 -7.80 -48.16 -26.74
C ASN A 372 -9.31 -47.97 -26.91
N THR A 373 -9.80 -46.74 -26.69
CA THR A 373 -11.16 -46.28 -26.99
C THR A 373 -11.14 -45.52 -28.31
#